data_AF-A0A515A308-F1
#
_entry.id   AF-A0A515A308-F1
#
_cell.length_a   1.000
_cell.length_b   1.000
_cell.length_c   1.000
_cell.angle_alpha   90.00
_cell.angle_beta   90.00
_cell.angle_gamma   90.00
#
_symmetry.space_group_name_H-M   'P 1'
#
loop_
_entity.id
_entity.type
_entity.pdbx_description
1 polymer ?
#
loop_
_entity_poly.entity_id
_entity_poly.type
_entity_poly.pdbx_seq_one_letter_code
_entity_poly.pdbx_strand_id
1 'polypeptide(L)'
;MESAEKISIESNNTRILNIRHLKLAFGNFDISAHGKQENGVMDFTVTVEQKNALSKKNKGIGVLTNIKFSHPDTNESIIDYSSEIVYEIDYFDTVITKLNGKTEIHKPFLNFIYLISLSTARGLLYEKLSNSPYNKVFLPILELEHLYRER
;
A
#
# COMPACT_ATOMS: atom_id res chain seq x y z
N MET A 1 -23.18 -4.65 0.61
CA MET A 1 -22.82 -3.22 0.49
C MET A 1 -21.79 -2.94 1.56
N GLU A 2 -20.50 -2.96 1.22
CA GLU A 2 -19.45 -2.49 2.13
C GLU A 2 -19.35 -0.97 1.98
N SER A 3 -19.47 -0.25 3.09
CA SER A 3 -19.42 1.20 3.17
C SER A 3 -18.02 1.72 2.85
N ALA A 4 -17.89 2.58 1.85
CA ALA A 4 -16.66 3.33 1.61
C ALA A 4 -16.60 4.48 2.61
N GLU A 5 -15.65 4.44 3.54
CA GLU A 5 -15.42 5.53 4.50
C GLU A 5 -14.46 6.56 3.90
N LYS A 6 -14.83 7.84 3.98
CA LYS A 6 -14.07 8.95 3.42
C LYS A 6 -13.08 9.44 4.48
N ILE A 7 -11.84 8.94 4.43
CA ILE A 7 -10.77 9.40 5.32
C ILE A 7 -10.00 10.54 4.61
N SER A 8 -10.01 11.74 5.19
CA SER A 8 -9.23 12.87 4.68
C SER A 8 -8.00 13.04 5.57
N ILE A 9 -6.81 12.83 5.03
CA ILE A 9 -5.55 13.03 5.76
C ILE A 9 -4.96 14.37 5.30
N GLU A 10 -5.00 15.36 6.20
CA GLU A 10 -4.29 16.62 6.00
C GLU A 10 -2.85 16.47 6.48
N SER A 11 -1.88 16.71 5.59
CA SER A 11 -0.47 16.81 5.95
C SER A 11 -0.12 18.29 6.16
N ASN A 12 0.70 18.60 7.18
CA ASN A 12 1.12 19.96 7.56
C ASN A 12 1.86 20.78 6.48
N ASN A 13 2.10 20.20 5.30
CA ASN A 13 2.44 20.94 4.07
C ASN A 13 1.26 20.78 3.11
N THR A 14 0.59 21.88 2.75
CA THR A 14 -0.60 22.05 1.88
C THR A 14 -0.69 21.08 0.68
N ARG A 15 -1.00 19.82 0.98
CA ARG A 15 -1.15 18.72 0.02
C ARG A 15 -2.26 17.84 0.55
N ILE A 16 -3.48 18.18 0.16
CA ILE A 16 -4.68 17.47 0.60
C ILE A 16 -4.82 16.24 -0.28
N LEU A 17 -4.73 15.07 0.35
CA LEU A 17 -4.98 13.81 -0.32
C LEU A 17 -6.25 13.20 0.26
N ASN A 18 -7.30 13.16 -0.56
CA ASN A 18 -8.59 12.61 -0.17
C ASN A 18 -8.61 11.12 -0.47
N ILE A 19 -8.57 10.28 0.56
CA ILE A 19 -8.74 8.83 0.42
C ILE A 19 -10.25 8.59 0.21
N ARG A 20 -10.59 8.07 -0.97
CA ARG A 20 -11.98 7.78 -1.36
C ARG A 20 -12.36 6.32 -1.14
N HIS A 21 -11.38 5.44 -1.27
CA HIS A 21 -11.58 4.01 -1.06
C HIS A 21 -10.37 3.47 -0.34
N LEU A 22 -10.64 2.75 0.73
CA LEU A 22 -9.68 1.99 1.49
C LEU A 22 -10.33 0.62 1.69
N LYS A 23 -9.81 -0.40 1.03
CA LYS A 23 -10.29 -1.77 1.24
C LYS A 23 -9.16 -2.66 1.73
N LEU A 24 -9.36 -3.17 2.95
CA LEU A 24 -8.52 -4.20 3.55
C LEU A 24 -9.20 -5.55 3.31
N ALA A 25 -8.92 -6.16 2.17
CA ALA A 25 -9.26 -7.56 1.93
C ALA A 25 -8.00 -8.42 2.16
N PHE A 26 -8.19 -9.70 2.51
CA PHE A 26 -7.06 -10.62 2.67
C PHE A 26 -6.13 -10.58 1.44
N GLY A 27 -4.95 -10.00 1.62
CA GLY A 27 -3.91 -9.93 0.60
C GLY A 27 -4.23 -9.05 -0.60
N ASN A 28 -5.08 -8.03 -0.45
CA ASN A 28 -5.14 -6.87 -1.35
C ASN A 28 -5.45 -5.62 -0.52
N PHE A 29 -4.62 -4.59 -0.67
CA PHE A 29 -4.78 -3.30 -0.03
C PHE A 29 -4.97 -2.25 -1.10
N ASP A 30 -6.22 -1.88 -1.37
CA ASP A 30 -6.56 -0.88 -2.38
C ASP A 30 -6.80 0.47 -1.72
N ILE A 31 -5.91 1.43 -1.99
CA ILE A 31 -6.15 2.85 -1.70
C ILE A 31 -6.46 3.53 -3.01
N SER A 32 -7.61 4.19 -3.09
CA SER A 32 -7.89 5.21 -4.10
C SER A 32 -7.82 6.60 -3.49
N ALA A 33 -6.89 7.42 -3.96
CA ALA A 33 -6.68 8.75 -3.41
C ALA A 33 -6.52 9.83 -4.48
N HIS A 34 -7.06 11.02 -4.19
CA HIS A 34 -6.98 12.21 -5.06
C HIS A 34 -6.16 13.31 -4.41
N GLY A 35 -5.10 13.78 -5.09
CA GLY A 35 -4.25 14.86 -4.62
C GLY A 35 -4.31 16.11 -5.51
N LYS A 36 -4.16 17.30 -4.91
CA LYS A 36 -4.02 18.60 -5.60
C LYS A 36 -2.72 19.28 -5.16
N GLN A 37 -1.97 19.90 -6.10
CA GLN A 37 -0.75 20.69 -5.80
C GLN A 37 -0.96 22.20 -6.01
N GLU A 38 -0.29 23.02 -5.19
CA GLU A 38 -0.43 24.49 -5.17
C GLU A 38 0.17 25.24 -6.37
N ASN A 39 1.15 24.68 -7.11
CA ASN A 39 1.82 25.37 -8.22
C ASN A 39 1.61 24.72 -9.61
N GLY A 40 0.53 23.95 -9.76
CA GLY A 40 0.19 23.21 -10.98
C GLY A 40 -0.72 22.05 -10.59
N VAL A 41 -2.00 22.13 -10.97
CA VAL A 41 -3.00 21.13 -10.62
C VAL A 41 -2.78 19.90 -11.49
N MET A 42 -2.19 18.84 -10.93
CA MET A 42 -2.28 17.51 -11.50
C MET A 42 -3.10 16.67 -10.55
N ASP A 43 -4.37 16.47 -10.91
CA ASP A 43 -5.21 15.50 -10.24
C ASP A 43 -4.76 14.11 -10.69
N PHE A 44 -4.63 13.19 -9.74
CA PHE A 44 -4.33 11.79 -10.01
C PHE A 44 -5.11 10.91 -9.06
N THR A 45 -5.42 9.70 -9.53
CA THR A 45 -5.89 8.59 -8.69
C THR A 45 -4.68 7.73 -8.36
N VAL A 46 -4.38 7.53 -7.08
CA VAL A 46 -3.41 6.51 -6.66
C VAL A 46 -4.14 5.19 -6.49
N THR A 47 -3.56 4.07 -6.89
CA THR A 47 -3.96 2.72 -6.50
C THR A 47 -2.74 1.99 -5.94
N VAL A 48 -2.87 1.45 -4.74
CA VAL A 48 -1.90 0.51 -4.17
C VAL A 48 -2.52 -0.87 -4.27
N GLU A 49 -1.75 -1.92 -4.51
CA GLU A 49 -2.18 -3.31 -4.38
C GLU A 49 -1.02 -4.09 -3.75
N GLN A 50 -1.29 -4.90 -2.73
CA GLN A 50 -0.28 -5.73 -2.08
C GLN A 50 -0.72 -7.17 -2.04
N LYS A 51 0.08 -8.07 -2.61
CA LYS A 51 -0.14 -9.53 -2.63
C LYS A 51 0.99 -10.23 -1.91
N ASN A 52 0.68 -11.31 -1.20
CA ASN A 52 1.70 -12.15 -0.58
C ASN A 52 1.77 -13.55 -1.18
N ALA A 53 2.97 -14.13 -1.17
CA ALA A 53 3.21 -15.53 -1.48
C ALA A 53 4.03 -16.16 -0.36
N LEU A 54 3.61 -17.33 0.11
CA LEU A 54 4.30 -18.06 1.17
C LEU A 54 5.20 -19.14 0.59
N SER A 55 6.49 -19.11 0.93
CA SER A 55 7.43 -20.20 0.63
C SER A 55 7.70 -21.02 1.88
N LYS A 56 7.13 -22.23 1.94
CA LYS A 56 7.41 -23.19 3.02
C LYS A 56 8.83 -23.76 2.93
N LYS A 57 9.36 -23.91 1.71
CA LYS A 57 10.71 -24.45 1.48
C LYS A 57 11.78 -23.51 2.04
N ASN A 58 11.58 -22.19 1.85
CA ASN A 58 12.55 -21.18 2.25
C ASN A 58 12.13 -20.44 3.53
N LYS A 59 11.12 -20.94 4.26
CA LYS A 59 10.54 -20.31 5.45
C LYS A 59 10.39 -18.80 5.33
N GLY A 60 9.78 -18.35 4.23
CA GLY A 60 9.69 -16.93 3.91
C GLY A 60 8.37 -16.50 3.31
N ILE A 61 8.14 -15.19 3.32
CA ILE A 61 7.01 -14.52 2.68
C ILE A 61 7.56 -13.55 1.63
N GLY A 62 7.12 -13.70 0.38
CA GLY A 62 7.25 -12.66 -0.63
C GLY A 62 6.06 -11.72 -0.58
N VAL A 63 6.29 -10.42 -0.69
CA VAL A 63 5.26 -9.40 -0.83
C VAL A 63 5.51 -8.60 -2.11
N LEU A 64 4.56 -8.70 -3.04
CA LEU A 64 4.47 -7.84 -4.21
C LEU A 64 3.65 -6.61 -3.84
N THR A 65 4.20 -5.41 -4.03
CA THR A 65 3.52 -4.13 -3.88
C THR A 65 3.49 -3.43 -5.23
N ASN A 66 2.30 -3.19 -5.75
CA ASN A 66 2.05 -2.41 -6.96
C ASN A 66 1.51 -1.04 -6.56
N ILE A 67 2.05 0.03 -7.14
CA ILE A 67 1.62 1.40 -6.94
C ILE A 67 1.41 2.02 -8.32
N LYS A 68 0.18 2.44 -8.59
CA LYS A 68 -0.22 3.07 -9.84
C LYS A 68 -0.73 4.48 -9.58
N PHE A 69 -0.27 5.45 -10.37
CA PHE A 69 -0.85 6.78 -10.44
C PHE A 69 -1.50 6.90 -11.81
N SER A 70 -2.80 7.17 -11.84
CA SER A 70 -3.56 7.31 -13.07
C SER A 70 -4.18 8.70 -13.19
N HIS A 71 -4.38 9.17 -14.43
CA HIS A 71 -5.22 10.33 -14.67
C HIS A 71 -6.66 10.02 -14.20
N PRO A 72 -7.33 10.94 -13.47
CA PRO A 72 -8.64 10.66 -12.87
C PRO A 72 -9.73 10.37 -13.90
N ASP A 73 -9.69 11.05 -15.06
CA ASP A 73 -10.75 10.95 -16.07
C ASP A 73 -10.51 9.83 -17.09
N THR A 74 -9.27 9.62 -17.53
CA THR A 74 -8.94 8.64 -18.59
C THR A 74 -8.48 7.30 -18.03
N ASN A 75 -8.13 7.25 -16.74
CA ASN A 75 -7.48 6.10 -16.08
C ASN A 75 -6.16 5.66 -16.75
N GLU A 76 -5.57 6.52 -17.58
CA GLU A 76 -4.25 6.30 -18.18
C GLU A 76 -3.18 6.32 -17.11
N SER A 77 -2.27 5.35 -17.16
CA SER A 77 -1.17 5.23 -16.20
C SER A 77 -0.14 6.34 -16.44
N ILE A 78 0.10 7.14 -15.40
CA ILE A 78 1.14 8.17 -15.35
C ILE A 78 2.41 7.55 -14.74
N ILE A 79 2.23 6.76 -13.68
CA ILE A 79 3.29 6.04 -12.99
C ILE A 79 2.79 4.64 -12.69
N ASP A 80 3.60 3.64 -13.01
CA ASP A 80 3.36 2.23 -12.66
C ASP A 80 4.64 1.68 -12.02
N TYR A 81 4.54 1.29 -10.75
CA TYR A 81 5.67 0.82 -9.97
C TYR A 81 5.32 -0.49 -9.28
N SER A 82 6.16 -1.50 -9.49
CA SER A 82 6.09 -2.78 -8.78
C SER A 82 7.37 -3.03 -8.01
N SER A 83 7.23 -3.56 -6.80
CA SER A 83 8.35 -4.09 -6.01
C SER A 83 7.98 -5.39 -5.34
N GLU A 84 8.89 -6.35 -5.37
CA GLU A 84 8.80 -7.58 -4.60
C GLU A 84 9.85 -7.56 -3.49
N ILE A 85 9.42 -7.82 -2.25
CA ILE A 85 10.29 -7.95 -1.09
C ILE A 85 10.08 -9.32 -0.48
N VAL A 86 11.18 -10.04 -0.25
CA VAL A 86 11.17 -11.37 0.35
C VAL A 86 11.69 -11.27 1.77
N TYR A 87 10.88 -11.73 2.72
CA TYR A 87 11.21 -11.81 4.13
C TYR A 87 11.50 -13.25 4.51
N GLU A 88 12.66 -13.49 5.11
CA GLU A 88 12.95 -14.71 5.83
C GLU A 88 12.40 -14.60 7.27
N ILE A 89 11.83 -15.68 7.79
CA ILE A 89 11.14 -15.66 9.08
C ILE A 89 11.75 -16.71 10.01
N ASP A 90 12.50 -16.26 11.01
CA ASP A 90 13.15 -17.12 12.00
C ASP A 90 12.14 -17.97 12.78
N TYR A 91 11.05 -17.34 13.25
CA TYR A 91 9.98 -17.99 14.01
C TYR A 91 8.78 -18.35 13.13
N PHE A 92 9.04 -18.88 11.93
CA PHE A 92 8.02 -19.17 10.92
C PHE A 92 6.81 -19.94 11.48
N ASP A 93 7.07 -21.02 12.23
CA ASP A 93 6.02 -21.89 12.76
C ASP A 93 5.20 -21.24 13.90
N THR A 94 5.66 -20.10 14.44
CA THR A 94 4.93 -19.31 15.45
C THR A 94 3.93 -18.35 14.82
N VAL A 95 4.28 -17.73 13.69
CA VAL A 95 3.46 -16.72 13.02
C VAL A 95 2.62 -17.29 11.88
N ILE A 96 2.92 -18.50 11.45
CA ILE A 96 2.21 -19.22 10.39
C ILE A 96 1.76 -20.56 10.92
N THR A 97 0.45 -20.70 11.13
CA THR A 97 -0.16 -21.90 11.70
C THR A 97 -0.93 -22.68 10.65
N LYS A 98 -1.19 -23.97 10.93
CA LYS A 98 -2.13 -24.76 10.14
C LYS A 98 -3.47 -24.81 10.86
N LEU A 99 -4.51 -24.27 10.24
CA LEU A 99 -5.90 -24.37 10.69
C LEU A 99 -6.70 -25.11 9.62
N ASN A 100 -7.28 -26.26 9.97
CA ASN A 100 -8.08 -27.10 9.07
C ASN A 100 -7.39 -27.45 7.74
N GLY A 101 -6.09 -27.75 7.79
CA GLY A 101 -5.28 -28.06 6.60
C GLY A 101 -4.91 -26.85 5.73
N LYS A 102 -5.46 -25.65 6.02
CA LYS A 102 -5.08 -24.39 5.40
C LYS A 102 -3.96 -23.73 6.20
N THR A 103 -3.06 -23.09 5.48
CA THR A 103 -1.98 -22.31 6.10
C THR A 103 -2.52 -20.91 6.38
N GLU A 104 -2.49 -20.51 7.64
CA GLU A 104 -2.96 -19.22 8.11
C GLU A 104 -1.78 -18.41 8.63
N ILE A 105 -1.72 -17.16 8.22
CA ILE A 105 -0.71 -16.21 8.69
C ILE A 105 -1.38 -15.35 9.75
N HIS A 106 -0.74 -15.21 10.92
CA HIS A 106 -1.26 -14.38 11.99
C HIS A 106 -1.47 -12.94 11.49
N LYS A 107 -2.72 -12.46 11.48
CA LYS A 107 -3.09 -11.19 10.82
C LYS A 107 -2.24 -9.99 11.26
N PRO A 108 -1.96 -9.76 12.56
CA PRO A 108 -1.06 -8.70 12.99
C PRO A 108 0.33 -8.76 12.35
N PHE A 109 0.89 -9.96 12.19
CA PHE A 109 2.20 -10.15 11.55
C PHE A 109 2.15 -9.86 10.05
N LEU A 110 1.10 -10.32 9.36
CA LEU A 110 0.93 -10.02 7.93
C LEU A 110 0.75 -8.51 7.69
N ASN A 111 -0.05 -7.82 8.51
CA ASN A 111 -0.24 -6.37 8.42
C ASN A 111 1.09 -5.62 8.63
N PHE A 112 1.89 -6.06 9.60
CA PHE A 112 3.21 -5.50 9.86
C PHE A 112 4.13 -5.63 8.65
N ILE A 113 4.21 -6.84 8.06
CA ILE A 113 4.98 -7.08 6.84
C ILE A 113 4.50 -6.18 5.69
N TYR A 114 3.18 -6.05 5.49
CA TYR A 114 2.63 -5.18 4.45
C TYR A 114 2.99 -3.72 4.64
N LEU A 115 2.96 -3.21 5.87
CA LEU A 115 3.38 -1.85 6.15
C LEU A 115 4.86 -1.61 5.83
N ILE A 116 5.74 -2.54 6.21
CA ILE A 116 7.17 -2.45 5.90
C ILE A 116 7.35 -2.44 4.37
N SER A 117 6.67 -3.34 3.67
CA SER A 117 6.74 -3.43 2.22
C SER A 117 6.27 -2.16 1.54
N LEU A 118 5.16 -1.58 2.00
CA LEU A 118 4.63 -0.34 1.46
C LEU A 118 5.55 0.85 1.73
N SER A 119 6.11 0.93 2.94
CA SER A 119 7.05 1.99 3.33
C SER A 119 8.33 1.94 2.51
N THR A 120 8.83 0.74 2.24
CA THR A 120 10.01 0.49 1.41
C THR A 120 9.71 0.82 -0.06
N ALA A 121 8.60 0.32 -0.60
CA ALA A 121 8.13 0.61 -1.95
C ALA A 121 7.98 2.13 -2.17
N ARG A 122 7.44 2.85 -1.19
CA ARG A 122 7.34 4.32 -1.22
C ARG A 122 8.71 5.00 -1.28
N GLY A 123 9.67 4.56 -0.47
CA GLY A 123 11.02 5.12 -0.47
C GLY A 123 11.71 4.95 -1.82
N LEU A 124 11.66 3.73 -2.38
CA LEU A 124 12.21 3.41 -3.69
C LEU A 124 11.49 4.17 -4.82
N LEU A 125 10.17 4.31 -4.74
CA LEU A 125 9.41 5.10 -5.69
C LEU A 125 9.85 6.58 -5.65
N TYR A 126 9.99 7.16 -4.46
CA TYR A 126 10.44 8.55 -4.30
C TYR A 126 11.83 8.76 -4.91
N GLU A 127 12.76 7.83 -4.67
CA GLU A 127 14.09 7.86 -5.28
C GLU A 127 14.01 7.80 -6.82
N LYS A 128 13.21 6.88 -7.38
CA LYS A 128 13.01 6.77 -8.85
C LYS A 128 12.42 8.05 -9.45
N LEU A 129 11.51 8.70 -8.74
CA LEU A 129 10.85 9.91 -9.22
C LEU A 129 11.67 11.18 -9.00
N SER A 130 12.71 11.17 -8.18
CA SER A 130 13.48 12.36 -7.75
C SER A 130 13.97 13.26 -8.90
N ASN A 131 14.36 12.66 -10.03
CA ASN A 131 14.85 13.36 -11.22
C ASN A 131 13.80 13.41 -12.36
N SER A 132 12.54 13.12 -12.06
CA SER A 132 11.44 13.12 -13.04
C SER A 132 10.56 14.38 -12.91
N PRO A 133 9.75 14.71 -13.93
CA PRO A 133 8.69 15.72 -13.81
C PRO A 133 7.68 15.42 -12.69
N TYR A 134 7.65 14.19 -12.19
CA TYR A 134 6.76 13.73 -11.13
C TYR A 134 7.43 13.67 -9.76
N ASN A 135 8.59 14.31 -9.55
CA ASN A 135 9.33 14.31 -8.28
C ASN A 135 8.56 14.90 -7.08
N LYS A 136 7.42 15.56 -7.31
CA LYS A 136 6.52 16.05 -6.26
C LYS A 136 5.34 15.11 -5.97
N VAL A 137 5.16 14.07 -6.77
CA VAL A 137 4.17 13.01 -6.54
C VAL A 137 4.67 12.14 -5.38
N PHE A 138 3.81 11.91 -4.40
CA PHE A 138 4.15 11.14 -3.21
C PHE A 138 2.97 10.28 -2.77
N LEU A 139 3.28 9.13 -2.19
CA LEU A 139 2.31 8.31 -1.49
C LEU A 139 2.23 8.81 -0.02
N PRO A 140 1.04 9.08 0.53
CA PRO A 140 0.90 9.52 1.92
C PRO A 140 1.46 8.50 2.91
N ILE A 141 1.77 8.96 4.13
CA ILE A 141 1.96 8.07 5.26
C ILE A 141 0.57 7.63 5.72
N LEU A 142 0.37 6.31 5.82
CA LEU A 142 -0.85 5.73 6.36
C LEU A 142 -0.57 5.40 7.81
N GLU A 143 -1.27 6.08 8.72
CA GLU A 143 -1.20 5.75 10.13
C GLU A 143 -2.03 4.51 10.40
N LEU A 144 -1.37 3.46 10.90
CA LEU A 144 -1.99 2.19 11.24
C LEU A 144 -3.17 2.35 12.21
N GLU A 145 -3.10 3.29 13.15
CA GLU A 145 -4.15 3.51 14.14
C GLU A 145 -5.50 3.83 13.50
N HIS A 146 -5.51 4.54 12.36
CA HIS A 146 -6.73 4.83 11.61
C HIS A 146 -7.28 3.58 10.90
N LEU A 147 -6.43 2.61 10.58
CA LEU A 147 -6.82 1.34 9.97
C LEU A 147 -7.34 0.32 11.00
N TYR A 148 -6.97 0.46 12.27
CA TYR A 148 -7.36 -0.46 13.35
C TYR A 148 -8.58 -0.01 14.16
N ARG A 149 -9.04 1.24 14.03
CA ARG A 149 -10.23 1.76 14.72
C ARG A 149 -11.56 1.21 14.17
N GLU A 150 -11.56 0.56 13.02
CA GLU A 150 -12.75 -0.05 12.41
C GLU A 150 -12.96 -1.54 12.82
N ARG A 151 -12.66 -1.91 14.07
CA ARG A 151 -13.03 -3.24 14.62
C ARG A 151 -13.85 -3.15 15.88
#